data_AF-A0A950KI21-F1
#
_entry.id   AF-A0A950KI21-F1
#
_cell.length_a   1.000
_cell.length_b   1.000
_cell.length_c   1.000
_cell.angle_alpha   90.00
_cell.angle_beta   90.00
_cell.angle_gamma   90.00
#
_symmetry.space_group_name_H-M   'P 1'
#
loop_
_entity.id
_entity.type
_entity.pdbx_description
1 polymer ?
#
loop_
_entity_poly.entity_id
_entity_poly.type
_entity_poly.pdbx_seq_one_letter_code
_entity_poly.pdbx_strand_id
1 'polypeptide(L)'
;MPGPRDSLPSLENLQHRIDEVTPDVSPAETPVTQDGRGLAVLARLAAELLAGIAVGFGIGYALDHWLGTSPWLTLICFFLGAGAGFLNLKRAAEQLDKAP
;
A
#
# COMPACT_ATOMS: atom_id res chain seq x y z
N MET A 1 -5.39 52.70 -6.43
CA MET A 1 -6.87 52.62 -6.44
C MET A 1 -7.27 51.87 -7.71
N PRO A 2 -8.31 51.01 -7.68
CA PRO A 2 -8.28 49.54 -7.77
C PRO A 2 -7.96 48.97 -9.17
N GLY A 3 -7.34 47.78 -9.19
CA GLY A 3 -7.00 47.07 -10.42
C GLY A 3 -8.20 46.33 -11.04
N PRO A 4 -8.17 46.01 -12.36
CA PRO A 4 -9.28 45.42 -13.14
C PRO A 4 -9.80 44.02 -12.76
N ARG A 5 -9.84 43.64 -11.48
CA ARG A 5 -10.22 42.29 -11.02
C ARG A 5 -11.72 42.09 -10.78
N ASP A 6 -12.56 43.10 -11.04
CA ASP A 6 -13.95 43.11 -10.54
C ASP A 6 -15.02 42.90 -11.63
N SER A 7 -14.65 42.46 -12.84
CA SER A 7 -15.62 42.33 -13.95
C SER A 7 -15.44 41.07 -14.78
N LEU A 8 -15.58 39.90 -14.15
CA LEU A 8 -15.76 38.64 -14.88
C LEU A 8 -16.93 37.82 -14.31
N PRO A 9 -18.14 37.88 -14.92
CA PRO A 9 -19.22 36.91 -14.69
C PRO A 9 -18.84 35.46 -15.11
N SER A 10 -17.59 35.22 -15.48
CA SER A 10 -17.05 33.92 -15.89
C SER A 10 -16.34 33.17 -14.77
N LEU A 11 -15.93 33.81 -13.67
CA LEU A 11 -15.21 33.12 -12.58
C LEU A 11 -16.11 32.22 -11.76
N GLU A 12 -17.35 32.62 -11.50
CA GLU A 12 -18.34 31.77 -10.82
C GLU A 12 -18.76 30.57 -11.69
N ASN A 13 -18.90 30.78 -13.01
CA ASN A 13 -19.17 29.71 -13.96
C ASN A 13 -17.98 28.77 -14.15
N LEU A 14 -16.76 29.27 -13.98
CA LEU A 14 -15.53 28.46 -13.98
C LEU A 14 -15.39 27.68 -12.66
N GLN A 15 -15.67 28.30 -11.52
CA GLN A 15 -15.71 27.64 -10.21
C GLN A 15 -16.73 26.50 -10.21
N HIS A 16 -17.96 26.76 -10.68
CA HIS A 16 -19.01 25.75 -10.76
C HIS A 16 -18.63 24.57 -11.65
N ARG A 17 -17.95 24.82 -12.78
CA ARG A 17 -17.46 23.77 -13.67
C ARG A 17 -16.23 23.03 -13.11
N ILE A 18 -15.46 23.63 -12.21
CA ILE A 18 -14.35 22.98 -11.51
C ILE A 18 -14.88 22.09 -10.37
N ASP A 19 -15.93 22.50 -9.67
CA ASP A 19 -16.59 21.66 -8.67
C ASP A 19 -17.36 20.49 -9.32
N GLU A 20 -17.93 20.70 -10.50
CA GLU A 20 -18.65 19.68 -11.28
C GLU A 20 -17.71 18.72 -12.05
N VAL A 21 -16.54 19.22 -12.48
CA VAL A 21 -15.49 18.47 -13.20
C VAL A 21 -14.22 18.38 -12.36
N THR A 22 -14.36 18.29 -11.04
CA THR A 22 -13.44 17.49 -10.24
C THR A 22 -14.09 16.11 -10.18
N PRO A 23 -13.99 15.31 -11.26
CA PRO A 23 -14.26 13.90 -11.11
C PRO A 23 -13.37 13.42 -9.98
N ASP A 24 -13.90 12.49 -9.20
CA ASP A 24 -13.12 11.49 -8.49
C ASP A 24 -12.03 10.98 -9.43
N VAL A 25 -10.90 11.69 -9.49
CA VAL A 25 -9.64 11.13 -9.91
C VAL A 25 -9.33 10.25 -8.71
N SER A 26 -9.91 9.07 -8.76
CA SER A 26 -9.44 7.86 -8.14
C SER A 26 -8.29 7.42 -9.03
N PRO A 27 -7.04 7.87 -8.78
CA PRO A 27 -5.97 7.05 -9.23
C PRO A 27 -6.10 5.75 -8.43
N ALA A 28 -5.96 4.62 -9.11
CA ALA A 28 -5.46 3.41 -8.47
C ALA A 28 -4.00 3.62 -7.99
N GLU A 29 -3.71 4.76 -7.37
CA GLU A 29 -2.53 5.09 -6.61
C GLU A 29 -3.05 5.42 -5.23
N THR A 30 -2.71 4.58 -4.25
CA THR A 30 -2.89 4.91 -2.84
C THR A 30 -2.46 6.35 -2.63
N PRO A 31 -3.32 7.25 -2.15
CA PRO A 31 -2.90 8.61 -1.89
C PRO A 31 -1.88 8.48 -0.76
N VAL A 32 -0.60 8.66 -1.09
CA VAL A 32 0.44 8.93 -0.10
C VAL A 32 0.18 10.36 0.36
N THR A 33 -0.98 10.56 0.99
CA THR A 33 -1.33 11.81 1.67
C THR A 33 -0.30 11.98 2.78
N GLN A 34 0.12 13.22 3.00
CA GLN A 34 1.20 13.63 3.91
C GLN A 34 0.91 13.35 5.41
N ASP A 35 0.00 12.43 5.73
CA ASP A 35 -0.31 11.96 7.06
C ASP A 35 0.65 10.83 7.45
N GLY A 36 1.58 11.10 8.39
CA GLY A 36 2.56 10.11 8.87
C GLY A 36 1.95 8.78 9.36
N ARG A 37 0.65 8.77 9.65
CA ARG A 37 -0.12 7.58 10.01
C ARG A 37 -0.33 6.63 8.82
N GLY A 38 -0.61 7.14 7.63
CA GLY A 38 -0.75 6.33 6.40
C GLY A 38 0.56 5.69 5.99
N LEU A 39 1.66 6.44 6.08
CA LEU A 39 3.02 5.92 5.86
C LEU A 39 3.39 4.82 6.84
N ALA A 40 3.06 4.98 8.14
CA ALA A 40 3.32 3.97 9.15
C ALA A 40 2.54 2.67 8.89
N VAL A 41 1.28 2.77 8.45
CA VAL A 41 0.49 1.60 8.05
C VAL A 41 1.14 0.90 6.85
N LEU A 42 1.42 1.62 5.77
CA LEU A 42 2.07 1.05 4.57
C LEU A 42 3.40 0.38 4.89
N ALA A 43 4.25 1.03 5.68
CA ALA A 43 5.53 0.49 6.11
C ALA A 43 5.37 -0.82 6.90
N ARG A 44 4.36 -0.89 7.79
CA ARG A 44 4.05 -2.11 8.53
C ARG A 44 3.56 -3.23 7.62
N LEU A 45 2.64 -2.96 6.70
CA LEU A 45 2.15 -3.98 5.76
C LEU A 45 3.29 -4.52 4.88
N ALA A 46 4.17 -3.63 4.39
CA ALA A 46 5.36 -4.01 3.64
C ALA A 46 6.31 -4.87 4.50
N ALA A 47 6.57 -4.47 5.75
CA ALA A 47 7.42 -5.21 6.66
C ALA A 47 6.86 -6.60 6.99
N GLU A 48 5.54 -6.75 7.14
CA GLU A 48 4.90 -8.05 7.38
C GLU A 48 5.10 -9.02 6.20
N LEU A 49 4.93 -8.54 4.96
CA LEU A 49 5.24 -9.35 3.77
C LEU A 49 6.73 -9.69 3.66
N LEU A 50 7.60 -8.67 3.79
CA LEU A 50 9.04 -8.87 3.68
C LEU A 50 9.56 -9.82 4.75
N ALA A 51 9.05 -9.74 5.98
CA ALA A 51 9.42 -10.65 7.06
C ALA A 51 9.03 -12.10 6.74
N GLY A 52 7.80 -12.35 6.26
CA GLY A 52 7.36 -13.69 5.88
C GLY A 52 8.21 -14.29 4.76
N ILE A 53 8.50 -13.50 3.72
CA ILE A 53 9.36 -13.89 2.61
C ILE A 53 10.79 -14.17 3.09
N ALA A 54 11.38 -13.26 3.87
CA ALA A 54 12.75 -13.38 4.35
C ALA A 54 12.93 -14.62 5.25
N VAL A 55 11.96 -14.90 6.13
CA VAL A 55 11.95 -16.09 6.98
C VAL A 55 11.79 -17.36 6.13
N GLY A 56 10.83 -17.39 5.21
CA GLY A 56 10.61 -18.55 4.33
C GLY A 56 11.83 -18.85 3.46
N PHE A 57 12.43 -17.82 2.87
CA PHE A 57 13.66 -17.93 2.10
C PHE A 57 14.83 -18.40 2.96
N GLY A 58 15.05 -17.79 4.13
CA GLY A 58 16.16 -18.16 5.02
C GLY A 58 16.07 -19.60 5.51
N ILE A 59 14.87 -20.04 5.91
CA ILE A 59 14.62 -21.43 6.31
C ILE A 59 14.85 -22.36 5.11
N GLY A 60 14.23 -22.08 3.97
CA GLY A 60 14.34 -22.93 2.80
C GLY A 60 15.79 -23.04 2.28
N TYR A 61 16.55 -21.94 2.31
CA TYR A 61 17.95 -21.92 1.94
C TYR A 61 18.81 -22.76 2.88
N ALA A 62 18.58 -22.63 4.20
CA ALA A 62 19.26 -23.45 5.19
C ALA A 62 18.95 -24.95 4.99
N LEU A 63 17.70 -25.30 4.71
CA LEU A 63 17.31 -26.68 4.41
C LEU A 63 17.96 -27.19 3.11
N ASP A 64 17.92 -26.42 2.03
CA ASP A 64 18.53 -26.83 0.77
C ASP A 64 20.04 -27.07 0.92
N HIS A 65 20.72 -26.23 1.71
CA HIS A 65 22.15 -26.42 2.00
C HIS A 65 22.41 -27.66 2.84
N TRP A 66 21.54 -27.97 3.80
CA TRP A 66 21.74 -29.11 4.71
C TRP A 66 21.39 -30.45 4.04
N LEU A 67 20.39 -30.48 3.17
CA LEU A 67 19.97 -31.68 2.44
C LEU A 67 20.71 -31.83 1.09
N GLY A 68 21.49 -30.84 0.66
CA GLY A 68 22.17 -30.84 -0.64
C GLY A 68 21.19 -30.82 -1.81
N THR A 69 19.97 -30.34 -1.59
CA THR A 69 18.96 -30.23 -2.64
C THR A 69 19.22 -28.99 -3.49
N SER A 70 18.92 -29.09 -4.79
CA SER A 70 18.68 -27.92 -5.64
C SER A 70 17.64 -26.99 -4.97
N PRO A 71 17.54 -25.69 -5.31
CA PRO A 71 16.78 -24.66 -4.56
C PRO A 71 15.24 -24.82 -4.60
N TRP A 72 14.77 -26.05 -4.45
CA TRP A 72 13.40 -26.52 -4.52
C TRP A 72 12.70 -26.31 -3.18
N LEU A 73 13.36 -26.59 -2.05
CA LEU A 73 12.78 -26.31 -0.73
C LEU A 73 12.71 -24.81 -0.49
N THR A 74 13.74 -24.05 -0.89
CA THR A 74 13.72 -22.59 -0.89
C THR A 74 12.53 -22.04 -1.66
N LEU A 75 12.26 -22.57 -2.86
CA LEU A 75 11.13 -22.10 -3.67
C LEU A 75 9.78 -22.38 -2.99
N ILE A 76 9.58 -23.60 -2.48
CA ILE A 76 8.34 -23.96 -1.75
C ILE A 76 8.19 -23.12 -0.48
N CYS A 77 9.23 -23.03 0.35
CA CYS A 77 9.21 -22.26 1.59
C CYS A 77 9.05 -20.76 1.35
N PHE A 78 9.57 -20.23 0.24
CA PHE A 78 9.34 -18.85 -0.18
C PHE A 78 7.85 -18.57 -0.41
N PHE A 79 7.16 -19.41 -1.19
CA PHE A 79 5.73 -19.24 -1.42
C PHE A 79 4.91 -19.45 -0.13
N LEU A 80 5.32 -20.40 0.71
CA LEU A 80 4.69 -20.61 2.02
C LEU A 80 4.87 -19.39 2.95
N GLY A 81 6.07 -18.80 2.96
CA GLY A 81 6.38 -17.58 3.71
C GLY A 81 5.63 -16.36 3.19
N ALA A 82 5.54 -16.20 1.86
CA ALA A 82 4.72 -15.17 1.23
C ALA A 82 3.23 -15.34 1.57
N GLY A 83 2.72 -16.57 1.53
CA GLY A 83 1.35 -16.90 1.94
C GLY A 83 1.09 -16.57 3.41
N ALA A 84 2.01 -16.92 4.31
CA ALA A 84 1.93 -16.56 5.73
C ALA A 84 1.93 -15.04 5.94
N GLY A 85 2.78 -14.30 5.23
CA GLY A 85 2.79 -12.84 5.23
C GLY A 85 1.44 -12.25 4.80
N PHE A 86 0.82 -12.81 3.74
CA PHE A 86 -0.48 -12.37 3.26
C PHE A 86 -1.61 -12.66 4.27
N LEU A 87 -1.55 -13.80 4.96
CA LEU A 87 -2.49 -14.13 6.04
C LEU A 87 -2.37 -13.15 7.22
N ASN A 88 -1.14 -12.73 7.56
CA ASN A 88 -0.90 -11.72 8.58
C ASN A 88 -1.44 -10.35 8.15
N LEU A 89 -1.23 -9.96 6.88
CA LEU A 89 -1.78 -8.74 6.30
C LEU A 89 -3.31 -8.70 6.40
N LYS A 90 -4.00 -9.77 6.00
CA LYS A 90 -5.45 -9.86 6.11
C LYS A 90 -5.91 -9.70 7.57
N ARG A 91 -5.20 -10.33 8.51
CA ARG A 91 -5.49 -10.21 9.93
C ARG A 91 -5.25 -8.80 10.46
N ALA A 92 -4.27 -8.07 9.92
CA ALA A 92 -4.02 -6.67 10.25
C ALA A 92 -5.16 -5.77 9.73
N ALA A 93 -5.65 -6.02 8.51
CA ALA A 93 -6.79 -5.31 7.94
C ALA A 93 -8.09 -5.55 8.75
N GLU A 94 -8.37 -6.80 9.15
CA GLU A 94 -9.53 -7.13 9.99
C GLU A 94 -9.48 -6.45 11.38
N GLN A 95 -8.29 -6.17 11.92
CA GLN A 95 -8.14 -5.46 13.19
C GLN A 95 -8.42 -3.96 13.07
N LEU A 96 -8.16 -3.38 11.91
CA LEU A 96 -8.50 -1.98 11.62
C LEU A 96 -10.02 -1.78 11.51
N ASP A 97 -10.72 -2.74 10.92
CA ASP A 97 -12.18 -2.69 10.73
C ASP A 97 -12.98 -2.94 12.02
N LYS A 98 -12.40 -3.69 12.98
CA LYS A 98 -13.01 -3.96 14.29
C LYS A 98 -12.71 -2.91 15.37
N ALA A 99 -11.95 -1.86 15.06
CA ALA A 99 -11.68 -0.78 16.02
C ALA A 99 -12.89 0.20 16.07
N PRO A 100 -13.50 0.42 17.25
CA PRO A 100 -14.67 1.31 17.40
C PRO A 100 -14.36 2.80 17.21
#